data_AF-A0A7W9BET5-F1
#
_entry.id   AF-A0A7W9BET5-F1
#
_cell.length_a   1.000
_cell.length_b   1.000
_cell.length_c   1.000
_cell.angle_alpha   90.00
_cell.angle_beta   90.00
_cell.angle_gamma   90.00
#
_symmetry.space_group_name_H-M   'P 1'
#
loop_
_entity.id
_entity.type
_entity.pdbx_description
1 polymer ?
#
loop_
_entity_poly.entity_id
_entity_poly.type
_entity_poly.pdbx_seq_one_letter_code
_entity_poly.pdbx_strand_id
1 'polypeptide(L)' 'MTPDTQLTIRAATSMPVLLRVLNILEQRDVDVRNVRAEFHHAGLVVRVDLGAPADGDCENLLAKLTSLVEVETAYMD' A
#
# COMPACT_ATOMS: atom_id res chain seq x y z
N MET A 1 -15.61 -17.61 1.48
CA MET A 1 -15.10 -16.24 1.71
C MET A 1 -13.60 -16.31 1.47
N THR A 2 -13.10 -15.74 0.39
CA THR A 2 -11.65 -15.57 0.22
C THR A 2 -11.17 -14.59 1.30
N PRO A 3 -10.08 -14.85 2.01
CA PRO A 3 -9.52 -13.87 2.93
C PRO A 3 -9.17 -12.60 2.14
N ASP A 4 -9.63 -11.45 2.61
CA ASP A 4 -9.20 -10.17 2.07
C ASP A 4 -7.77 -9.93 2.55
N THR A 5 -6.84 -9.75 1.61
CA THR A 5 -5.45 -9.46 1.94
C THR A 5 -5.32 -7.97 2.24
N GLN A 6 -4.68 -7.62 3.35
CA GLN A 6 -4.49 -6.20 3.71
C GLN A 6 -3.05 -5.77 3.50
N LEU A 7 -2.84 -4.71 2.73
CA LEU A 7 -1.55 -4.05 2.56
C LEU A 7 -1.46 -2.86 3.52
N THR A 8 -0.45 -2.87 4.39
CA THR A 8 -0.13 -1.75 5.29
C THR A 8 1.16 -1.06 4.86
N ILE A 9 1.13 0.26 4.74
CA ILE A 9 2.26 1.11 4.36
C ILE A 9 2.45 2.19 5.42
N ARG A 10 3.67 2.36 5.91
CA ARG A 10 4.08 3.46 6.79
C ARG A 10 5.03 4.37 6.04
N ALA A 11 4.79 5.66 6.12
CA ALA A 11 5.59 6.66 5.44
C ALA A 11 5.79 7.92 6.29
N ALA A 12 6.85 8.66 6.00
CA ALA A 12 7.04 10.01 6.50
C ALA A 12 5.85 10.90 6.11
N THR A 13 5.51 11.88 6.95
CA THR A 13 4.36 12.77 6.79
C THR A 13 4.45 13.62 5.52
N SER A 14 3.99 13.07 4.39
CA SER A 14 3.79 13.86 3.18
C SER A 14 2.60 13.36 2.35
N MET A 15 1.68 14.28 2.04
CA MET A 15 0.56 14.05 1.12
C MET A 15 0.98 13.46 -0.25
N PRO A 16 2.14 13.82 -0.84
CA PRO A 16 2.62 13.22 -2.09
C PRO A 16 2.79 11.69 -2.05
N VAL A 17 3.03 11.10 -0.89
CA VAL A 17 3.21 9.64 -0.77
C VAL A 17 1.92 8.88 -1.00
N LEU A 18 0.81 9.37 -0.44
CA LEU A 18 -0.49 8.73 -0.65
C LEU A 18 -0.82 8.64 -2.15
N LEU A 19 -0.60 9.73 -2.89
CA LEU A 19 -0.83 9.76 -4.34
C LEU A 19 0.09 8.79 -5.09
N ARG A 20 1.37 8.69 -4.70
CA ARG A 20 2.31 7.74 -5.31
C ARG A 20 1.93 6.30 -5.03
N VAL A 21 1.51 5.98 -3.81
CA VAL A 21 1.03 4.65 -3.43
C VAL A 21 -0.17 4.26 -4.28
N LEU A 22 -1.18 5.14 -4.40
CA LEU A 22 -2.37 4.89 -5.20
C LEU A 22 -2.02 4.69 -6.68
N ASN A 23 -1.14 5.51 -7.25
CA ASN A 23 -0.69 5.35 -8.63
C ASN A 23 0.01 4.00 -8.87
N ILE A 24 0.81 3.51 -7.92
CA ILE A 24 1.48 2.21 -8.05
C ILE A 24 0.46 1.07 -8.05
N LEU A 25 -0.56 1.15 -7.18
CA LEU A 25 -1.62 0.14 -7.10
C LEU A 25 -2.46 0.11 -8.38
N GLU A 26 -2.80 1.28 -8.92
CA GLU A 26 -3.54 1.42 -10.19
C GLU A 26 -2.72 0.88 -11.39
N GLN A 27 -1.43 1.22 -11.48
CA GLN A 27 -0.56 0.77 -12.58
C GLN A 27 -0.37 -0.75 -12.64
N ARG A 28 -0.55 -1.44 -11.50
CA ARG A 28 -0.39 -2.89 -11.39
C ARG A 28 -1.71 -3.65 -11.48
N ASP A 29 -2.80 -2.97 -11.81
CA ASP A 29 -4.14 -3.57 -11.90
C ASP A 29 -4.52 -4.34 -10.63
N VAL A 30 -4.11 -3.80 -9.46
CA VAL A 30 -4.42 -4.41 -8.17
C VAL A 30 -5.89 -4.14 -7.86
N ASP A 31 -6.66 -5.18 -7.56
CA ASP A 31 -8.04 -5.05 -7.09
C ASP A 31 -8.06 -4.39 -5.70
N VAL A 32 -8.23 -3.06 -5.67
CA VAL A 32 -8.33 -2.28 -4.44
C VAL A 32 -9.79 -2.11 -4.05
N ARG A 33 -10.17 -2.67 -2.91
CA ARG A 33 -11.55 -2.59 -2.40
C ARG A 33 -11.76 -1.42 -1.46
N ASN A 34 -10.74 -1.08 -0.69
CA ASN A 34 -10.81 -0.02 0.30
C ASN A 34 -9.43 0.59 0.53
N VAL A 35 -9.40 1.90 0.80
CA VAL A 35 -8.19 2.61 1.20
C VAL A 35 -8.50 3.45 2.42
N ARG A 36 -7.69 3.30 3.47
CA ARG A 36 -7.75 4.12 4.68
C ARG A 36 -6.39 4.75 4.90
N ALA A 37 -6.37 6.07 5.04
CA ALA A 37 -5.16 6.84 5.29
C ALA A 37 -5.32 7.59 6.61
N GLU A 38 -4.41 7.35 7.55
CA GLU A 38 -4.40 7.97 8.86
C GLU A 38 -3.09 8.75 9.04
N PHE A 39 -3.22 10.06 9.27
CA PHE A 39 -2.09 10.90 9.66
C PHE A 39 -1.92 10.83 11.17
N HIS A 40 -0.71 10.51 11.61
CA HIS A 40 -0.32 10.55 13.01
C HIS A 40 0.83 11.55 13.18
N HIS A 41 1.13 11.87 14.44
CA HIS A 41 2.26 12.74 14.79
C HIS A 41 3.61 12.23 14.24
N ALA A 42 3.72 10.92 13.98
CA ALA A 42 4.93 10.27 13.51
C ALA A 42 4.97 10.01 11.99
N GLY A 43 3.88 10.21 11.23
CA GLY A 43 3.84 9.77 9.83
C GLY A 43 2.45 9.64 9.24
N LEU A 44 2.41 9.06 8.04
CA LEU A 44 1.22 8.59 7.35
C LEU A 44 1.19 7.06 7.41
N VAL A 45 0.05 6.50 7.82
CA VAL A 45 -0.24 5.07 7.70
C VAL A 45 -1.34 4.89 6.66
N VAL A 46 -1.06 4.11 5.62
CA VAL A 46 -2.04 3.73 4.60
C VAL A 46 -2.34 2.24 4.75
N ARG A 47 -3.61 1.91 4.91
CA ARG A 47 -4.12 0.53 4.90
C ARG A 47 -4.99 0.35 3.66
N VAL A 48 -4.72 -0.70 2.91
CA VAL A 48 -5.41 -1.00 1.66
C VAL A 48 -5.97 -2.41 1.75
N ASP A 49 -7.29 -2.53 1.65
CA ASP A 49 -7.94 -3.84 1.56
C ASP A 49 -7.93 -4.25 0.08
N LEU A 50 -7.27 -5.37 -0.22
CA LEU A 50 -7.10 -5.90 -1.56
C LEU A 50 -8.07 -7.06 -1.80
N GLY A 51 -8.52 -7.20 -3.05
CA GLY A 51 -9.07 -8.46 -3.53
C GLY A 51 -8.02 -9.56 -3.51
N ALA A 52 -8.47 -10.81 -3.72
CA ALA A 52 -7.58 -11.97 -3.78
C ALA A 52 -6.39 -11.65 -4.71
N PRO A 53 -5.15 -11.63 -4.19
CA PRO A 53 -4.02 -11.21 -4.97
C PRO A 53 -3.88 -12.12 -6.18
N ALA A 54 -3.65 -11.55 -7.37
CA ALA A 54 -3.21 -12.35 -8.50
C ALA A 54 -1.88 -13.00 -8.09
N ASP A 55 -1.90 -14.31 -7.86
CA ASP A 55 -0.78 -15.10 -7.38
C ASP A 55 0.47 -14.82 -8.24
N GLY A 56 1.37 -13.95 -7.77
CA GLY A 56 2.63 -13.67 -8.46
C GLY A 56 3.26 -12.28 -8.28
N ASP A 57 2.54 -11.25 -7.85
CA ASP A 57 3.07 -9.87 -7.90
C ASP A 57 3.14 -9.12 -6.55
N CYS A 58 2.81 -9.78 -5.43
CA CYS A 58 2.85 -9.18 -4.09
C CYS A 58 4.27 -8.76 -3.66
N GLU A 59 5.27 -9.62 -3.85
CA GLU A 59 6.67 -9.30 -3.48
C GLU A 59 7.21 -8.12 -4.28
N ASN A 60 6.88 -8.06 -5.57
CA ASN A 60 7.31 -7.00 -6.47
C ASN A 60 6.57 -5.68 -6.17
N LEU A 61 5.28 -5.75 -5.82
CA LEU A 61 4.52 -4.61 -5.32
C LEU A 61 5.15 -4.07 -4.03
N LEU A 62 5.46 -4.94 -3.05
CA LEU A 62 6.11 -4.55 -1.79
C LEU A 62 7.49 -3.93 -2.03
N ALA A 63 8.30 -4.52 -2.91
CA ALA A 63 9.61 -3.99 -3.29
C ALA A 63 9.48 -2.61 -3.94
N LYS A 64 8.46 -2.40 -4.78
CA LYS A 64 8.21 -1.12 -5.44
C LYS A 64 7.77 -0.06 -4.43
N LEU A 65 6.89 -0.40 -3.50
CA LEU A 65 6.40 0.51 -2.47
C LEU A 65 7.52 0.91 -1.50
N THR A 66 8.32 -0.06 -1.04
CA THR A 66 9.48 0.20 -0.16
C THR A 66 10.63 0.95 -0.86
N SER A 67 10.67 0.97 -2.19
CA SER A 67 11.62 1.80 -2.95
C SER A 67 11.30 3.30 -2.94
N LEU A 68 10.09 3.70 -2.50
CA LEU A 68 9.77 5.10 -2.31
C LEU A 68 10.54 5.64 -1.10
N VAL A 69 11.32 6.70 -1.29
CA VAL A 69 12.19 7.28 -0.25
C VAL A 69 11.43 7.64 1.03
N GLU A 70 10.17 8.03 0.90
CA GLU A 70 9.35 8.41 2.03
C GLU A 70 8.66 7.22 2.73
N VAL A 71 8.64 6.03 2.11
CA VAL A 71 8.06 4.82 2.70
C VAL A 71 9.09 4.17 3.61
N GLU A 72 8.73 4.06 4.88
CA GLU A 72 9.56 3.44 5.90
C GLU A 72 9.39 1.92 5.88
N THR A 73 8.14 1.44 5.77
CA THR A 73 7.81 0.02 5.72
C THR A 73 6.54 -0.23 4.90
N ALA A 74 6.46 -1.38 4.23
CA ALA A 74 5.24 -1.89 3.62
C ALA A 74 5.18 -3.41 3.79
N TYR A 75 4.02 -3.97 4.15
CA TYR A 75 3.83 -5.41 4.35
C TYR A 75 2.35 -5.81 4.12
N MET A 76 2.11 -7.11 3.90
CA MET A 76 0.78 -7.68 3.68
C MET A 76 0.44 -8.67 4.80
N ASP A 77 -0.78 -8.59 5.34
CA ASP A 77 -1.37 -9.50 6.33
C ASP A 77 -2.42 -10.43 5.70
#